data_AF-A0A099ZGW0-F1
#
_entry.id   AF-A0A099ZGW0-F1
#
_cell.length_a   1.000
_cell.length_b   1.000
_cell.length_c   1.000
_cell.angle_alpha   90.00
_cell.angle_beta   90.00
_cell.angle_gamma   90.00
#
_symmetry.space_group_name_H-M   'P 1'
#
loop_
_entity.id
_entity.type
_entity.pdbx_description
1 polymer ?
#
loop_
_entity_poly.entity_id
_entity_poly.type
_entity_poly.pdbx_seq_one_letter_code
_entity_poly.pdbx_strand_id
1 'polypeptide(L)' 'MENNSTLEIMYITENNVIQNKTATGRYNVSMSFYSSDSFSDPVFESPYFVDLNQTLFAQVSLYSTDPDLL' A
#
# COMPACT_ATOMS: atom_id res chain seq x y z
N MET A 1 -1.63 -13.66 9.68
CA MET A 1 -0.85 -12.55 10.25
C MET A 1 -1.49 -11.26 9.77
N GLU A 2 -1.94 -10.39 10.67
CA GLU A 2 -2.47 -9.06 10.31
C GLU A 2 -1.29 -8.12 10.05
N ASN A 3 -1.22 -7.53 8.86
CA ASN A 3 -0.19 -6.57 8.49
C ASN A 3 -0.68 -5.17 8.86
N ASN A 4 -0.16 -4.60 9.95
CA ASN A 4 -0.47 -3.23 10.34
C ASN A 4 0.42 -2.26 9.55
N SER A 5 -0.17 -1.48 8.65
CA SER A 5 0.52 -0.39 7.94
C SER A 5 0.05 0.96 8.49
N THR A 6 0.98 1.86 8.81
CA THR A 6 0.71 3.22 9.31
C THR A 6 1.02 4.22 8.20
N LEU A 7 0.06 5.09 7.87
CA LEU A 7 0.24 6.22 6.96
C LEU A 7 0.03 7.52 7.76
N GLU A 8 0.91 8.51 7.57
CA GLU A 8 0.85 9.83 8.21
C GLU A 8 0.75 10.92 7.14
N ILE A 9 -0.29 11.77 7.22
CA ILE A 9 -0.55 12.86 6.25
C ILE A 9 -0.57 14.18 7.01
N MET A 10 0.20 15.17 6.55
CA MET A 10 0.23 16.54 7.09
C MET A 10 -0.38 17.52 6.10
N TYR A 11 -1.30 18.38 6.57
CA TYR A 11 -1.90 19.45 5.78
C TYR A 11 -1.40 20.82 6.27
N ILE A 12 -1.07 21.72 5.35
CA ILE A 12 -0.72 23.11 5.65
C ILE A 12 -1.88 23.99 5.16
N THR A 13 -2.55 24.70 6.07
CA THR A 13 -3.62 25.64 5.72
C THR A 13 -3.10 27.07 5.67
N GLU A 14 -3.47 27.83 4.63
CA GLU A 14 -3.00 29.20 4.39
C GLU A 14 -3.55 30.26 5.37
N ASN A 15 -4.46 29.89 6.27
CA ASN A 15 -4.84 30.76 7.38
C ASN A 15 -3.86 30.55 8.54
N ASN A 16 -3.38 31.66 9.12
CA ASN A 16 -2.39 31.83 10.21
C ASN A 16 -2.58 31.00 11.51
N VAL A 17 -3.42 29.97 11.51
CA VAL A 17 -3.58 29.01 12.61
C VAL A 17 -3.05 27.66 12.13
N ILE A 18 -1.80 27.36 12.46
CA ILE A 18 -1.24 26.01 12.29
C ILE A 18 -2.01 25.09 13.24
N GLN A 19 -2.97 24.33 12.72
CA GLN A 19 -3.65 23.29 13.47
C GLN A 19 -3.04 21.93 13.12
N ASN A 20 -2.25 21.38 14.04
CA ASN A 20 -1.69 20.03 13.92
C ASN A 20 -2.81 19.01 14.12
N LYS A 21 -3.51 18.66 13.04
CA LYS A 21 -4.52 17.58 13.05
C LYS A 21 -3.86 16.28 12.63
N THR A 22 -3.45 15.48 13.61
CA THR A 22 -2.98 14.10 13.36
C THR A 22 -4.21 13.19 13.26
N ALA A 23 -4.37 12.52 12.12
CA ALA A 23 -5.40 11.49 11.92
C ALA A 23 -4.72 10.15 11.65
N THR A 24 -5.13 9.11 12.37
CA THR A 24 -4.66 7.74 12.15
C THR A 24 -5.78 6.96 11.47
N GLY A 25 -5.52 6.49 10.25
CA GLY A 25 -6.43 5.65 9.47
C GLY A 25 -5.96 4.20 9.43
N ARG A 26 -6.89 3.25 9.47
CA ARG A 26 -6.62 1.86 9.08
C ARG A 26 -7.14 1.68 7.67
N TYR A 27 -6.26 1.27 6.76
CA TYR A 27 -6.62 1.03 5.38
C TYR A 27 -6.48 -0.45 5.04
N ASN A 28 -7.39 -0.94 4.20
CA ASN A 28 -7.33 -2.31 3.73
C ASN A 28 -6.37 -2.37 2.54
N VAL A 29 -5.17 -2.89 2.79
CA VAL A 29 -4.12 -3.02 1.77
C VAL A 29 -3.88 -4.49 1.51
N SER A 30 -3.86 -4.85 0.23
CA SER A 30 -3.44 -6.19 -0.22
C SER A 30 -2.23 -6.09 -1.13
N MET A 31 -1.43 -7.15 -1.18
CA MET A 31 -0.27 -7.27 -2.07
C MET A 31 -0.30 -8.65 -2.73
N SER A 32 0.10 -8.71 -4.00
CA SER A 32 0.24 -9.98 -4.73
C SER A 32 1.49 -9.95 -5.60
N PHE A 33 2.17 -11.09 -5.68
CA PHE A 33 3.29 -11.30 -6.62
C PHE A 33 2.75 -11.81 -7.95
N TYR A 34 3.47 -11.54 -9.02
CA TYR A 34 3.12 -11.92 -10.39
C TYR A 34 4.32 -12.52 -11.09
N SER A 35 4.05 -13.41 -12.06
CA SER A 35 5.09 -14.06 -12.85
C SER A 35 5.78 -13.12 -13.84
N SER A 36 5.16 -11.99 -14.21
CA SER A 36 5.70 -11.01 -15.16
C SER A 36 5.19 -9.58 -14.90
N ASP A 37 5.76 -8.61 -15.61
CA ASP A 37 5.39 -7.19 -15.63
C ASP A 37 4.02 -6.91 -16.26
N SER A 38 3.39 -7.91 -16.88
CA SER A 38 2.01 -7.81 -17.37
C SER A 38 0.97 -7.79 -16.24
N PHE A 39 1.35 -8.23 -15.04
CA PHE A 39 0.46 -8.36 -13.88
C PHE A 39 -0.82 -9.18 -14.14
N SER A 40 -0.80 -10.11 -15.10
CA SER A 40 -1.95 -10.98 -15.43
C SER A 40 -2.03 -12.24 -14.58
N ASP A 41 -0.87 -12.79 -14.21
CA ASP A 41 -0.76 -14.12 -13.59
C ASP A 41 -0.24 -13.99 -12.16
N PRO A 42 -1.15 -13.88 -11.16
CA PRO A 42 -0.78 -13.79 -9.76
C PRO A 42 -0.24 -15.13 -9.23
N VAL A 43 0.77 -15.05 -8.37
CA VAL A 43 1.37 -16.18 -7.67
C VAL A 43 0.61 -16.43 -6.37
N PHE A 44 0.06 -17.64 -6.23
CA PHE A 44 -0.70 -18.08 -5.05
C PHE A 44 0.06 -19.06 -4.15
N GLU A 45 1.25 -19.51 -4.59
CA GLU A 45 2.05 -20.48 -3.85
C GLU A 45 2.67 -19.85 -2.60
N SER A 46 2.60 -20.57 -1.48
CA SER A 46 3.21 -20.16 -0.21
C SER A 46 3.95 -21.35 0.40
N PRO A 47 5.28 -21.27 0.59
CA PRO A 47 6.16 -20.13 0.30
C PRO A 47 6.48 -19.97 -1.20
N TYR A 48 6.63 -18.73 -1.68
CA TYR A 48 7.10 -18.43 -3.03
C TYR A 48 8.65 -18.41 -3.05
N PHE A 49 9.27 -19.41 -3.66
CA PHE A 49 10.72 -19.51 -3.79
C PHE A 49 11.23 -18.72 -5.00
N VAL A 50 12.33 -17.99 -4.81
CA VAL A 50 12.92 -17.12 -5.84
C VAL A 50 14.43 -17.32 -5.91
N ASP A 51 14.99 -17.11 -7.11
CA ASP A 51 16.42 -17.23 -7.35
C ASP A 51 17.16 -15.91 -7.10
N LEU A 52 18.47 -15.99 -6.85
CA LEU A 52 19.33 -14.81 -6.80
C LEU A 52 19.35 -14.11 -8.16
N ASN A 53 19.28 -12.78 -8.15
CA ASN A 53 19.20 -11.92 -9.34
C ASN A 53 17.91 -12.06 -10.16
N GLN A 54 16.85 -12.70 -9.63
CA GLN A 54 15.54 -12.72 -10.25
C GLN A 54 14.81 -11.39 -10.06
N THR A 55 14.21 -10.87 -11.14
CA THR A 55 13.28 -9.75 -11.06
C THR A 55 11.91 -10.24 -10.58
N LEU A 56 11.37 -9.58 -9.55
CA LEU A 56 10.05 -9.88 -9.00
C LEU A 56 9.06 -8.78 -9.37
N PHE A 57 7.86 -9.19 -9.71
CA PHE A 57 6.75 -8.29 -10.01
C PHE A 57 5.73 -8.38 -8.89
N ALA A 58 5.34 -7.24 -8.33
CA ALA A 58 4.35 -7.17 -7.28
C ALA A 58 3.42 -5.99 -7.49
N GLN A 59 2.15 -6.19 -7.17
CA GLN A 59 1.15 -5.13 -7.15
C GLN A 59 0.63 -4.97 -5.72
N VAL A 60 0.49 -3.72 -5.30
CA VAL A 60 -0.11 -3.35 -4.01
C VAL A 60 -1.41 -2.61 -4.32
N SER A 61 -2.50 -3.07 -3.72
CA SER A 61 -3.83 -2.52 -3.89
C SER A 61 -4.30 -1.93 -2.56
N LEU A 62 -4.60 -0.63 -2.58
CA LEU A 62 -5.19 0.08 -1.46
C LEU A 62 -6.70 0.19 -1.71
N TYR A 63 -7.50 -0.45 -0.85
CA TYR A 63 -8.94 -0.24 -0.83
C TYR A 63 -9.27 0.82 0.21
N SER A 64 -9.73 1.98 -0.26
CA SER A 64 -10.22 3.09 0.56
C SER A 64 -11.60 3.52 0.10
N THR A 65 -12.49 3.78 1.06
CA THR A 65 -13.77 4.45 0.83
C THR A 65 -13.67 5.96 1.09
N ASP A 66 -12.51 6.44 1.54
CA ASP A 66 -12.22 7.84 1.77
C ASP A 66 -11.79 8.48 0.44
N PRO A 67 -12.61 9.37 -0.16
CA PRO A 67 -12.31 10.03 -1.41
C PRO A 67 -11.18 11.06 -1.30
N ASP A 68 -10.87 11.54 -0.09
CA ASP A 68 -9.81 12.53 0.14
C ASP A 68 -8.42 11.88 0.32
N LEU A 69 -8.32 10.55 0.19
CA LEU A 69 -7.06 9.80 0.32
C LEU A 69 -6.24 9.74 -0.97
N LEU A 70 -6.85 10.00 -2.13
CA LEU A 70 -6.21 9.92 -3.46
C LEU A 70 -5.71 11.27 -3.96
#